data_AF-A0A8B8UY56-F1
#
_entry.id   AF-A0A8B8UY56-F1
#
_cell.length_a   1.000
_cell.length_b   1.000
_cell.length_c   1.000
_cell.angle_alpha   90.00
_cell.angle_beta   90.00
_cell.angle_gamma   90.00
#
_symmetry.space_group_name_H-M   'P 1'
#
loop_
_entity.id
_entity.type
_entity.pdbx_description
1 polymer ?
#
loop_
_entity_poly.entity_id
_entity_poly.type
_entity_poly.pdbx_seq_one_letter_code
_entity_poly.pdbx_strand_id
1 'polypeptide(L)'
;MAPSIIPFNIKLKTCLKMCIQRLRYAQDKQQAIAKQSRRQVAQLLLTNKEQKAHYRVETLIHDDMHIELLEILELYCELLLARVQVINDISTEEQLVKEHMEDGINEALRSLIYAILYVDEVKELSQLKDLMAWKLNAEFVNGVITDHIDVPDKIMQKCSPSVPEEELVDLYLKEIAKTYDVPYSKLDNPLSSSSSNVSSDFNGPSGNVKDNDEERPILALDNDDNDNADAKHPITIKKPRQNSENINNELKIPKDIKNEVTDKKQSEKKTTKRKTKKEQENDELDELKKRFDALRR
;
A
#
# COMPACT_ATOMS: atom_id res chain seq x y z
N MET A 1 10.30 44.23 27.09
CA MET A 1 9.55 43.10 27.69
C MET A 1 10.50 41.92 27.75
N ALA A 2 10.78 41.39 28.95
CA ALA A 2 11.54 40.15 29.05
C ALA A 2 10.76 39.02 28.33
N PRO A 3 11.43 38.14 27.57
CA PRO A 3 10.74 37.04 26.90
C PRO A 3 10.09 36.15 27.97
N SER A 4 8.79 35.89 27.82
CA SER A 4 8.07 34.94 28.67
C SER A 4 8.74 33.57 28.58
N ILE A 5 9.29 33.08 29.70
CA ILE A 5 9.96 31.79 29.76
C ILE A 5 8.88 30.72 29.68
N ILE A 6 8.72 30.13 28.49
CA ILE A 6 7.73 29.07 28.26
C ILE A 6 8.13 27.84 29.09
N PRO A 7 7.23 27.29 29.91
CA PRO A 7 7.48 26.09 30.72
C PRO A 7 7.92 24.87 29.90
N PHE A 8 8.84 24.08 30.46
CA PHE A 8 9.36 22.86 29.85
C PHE A 8 8.25 21.87 29.47
N ASN A 9 7.32 21.60 30.39
CA ASN A 9 6.20 20.69 30.16
C ASN A 9 5.38 21.04 28.90
N ILE A 10 5.15 22.34 28.65
CA ILE A 10 4.42 22.81 27.47
C ILE A 10 5.22 22.58 26.19
N LYS A 11 6.54 22.86 26.22
CA LYS A 11 7.43 22.61 25.08
C LYS A 11 7.52 21.13 24.75
N LEU A 12 7.74 20.28 25.77
CA LEU A 12 7.83 18.83 25.62
C LEU A 12 6.53 18.23 25.08
N LYS A 13 5.39 18.59 25.67
CA LYS A 13 4.07 18.14 25.20
C LYS A 13 3.80 18.52 23.74
N THR A 14 4.17 19.74 23.36
CA THR A 14 3.99 20.22 21.98
C THR A 14 4.93 19.49 21.02
N CYS A 15 6.20 19.32 21.40
CA CYS A 15 7.19 18.56 20.63
C CYS A 15 6.72 17.11 20.40
N LEU A 16 6.35 16.38 21.46
CA LEU A 16 5.88 14.99 21.35
C LEU A 16 4.64 14.85 20.46
N LYS A 17 3.67 15.76 20.60
CA LYS A 17 2.49 15.78 19.71
C LYS A 17 2.87 15.96 18.25
N MET A 18 3.84 16.82 17.96
CA MET A 18 4.33 17.01 16.59
C MET A 18 5.05 15.76 16.09
N CYS A 19 5.92 15.14 16.90
CA CYS A 19 6.59 13.89 16.56
C CYS A 19 5.59 12.79 16.20
N ILE A 20 4.54 12.58 17.01
CA ILE A 20 3.50 11.57 16.75
C ILE A 20 2.83 11.81 15.39
N GLN A 21 2.40 13.05 15.11
CA GLN A 21 1.74 13.36 13.84
C GLN A 21 2.68 13.14 12.63
N ARG A 22 3.96 13.45 12.79
CA ARG A 22 4.97 13.26 11.74
C ARG A 22 5.31 11.79 11.53
N LEU A 23 5.44 11.02 12.60
CA LEU A 23 5.68 9.57 12.55
C LEU A 23 4.53 8.86 11.84
N ARG A 24 3.28 9.15 12.20
CA ARG A 24 2.09 8.61 11.50
C ARG A 24 2.09 8.93 10.01
N TYR A 25 2.36 10.18 9.67
CA TYR A 25 2.45 10.59 8.28
C TYR A 25 3.58 9.87 7.52
N ALA A 26 4.74 9.68 8.16
CA ALA A 26 5.85 8.95 7.58
C ALA A 26 5.49 7.47 7.36
N GLN A 27 4.86 6.81 8.34
CA GLN A 27 4.36 5.44 8.24
C GLN A 27 3.38 5.30 7.06
N ASP A 28 2.32 6.11 7.02
CA ASP A 28 1.31 6.06 5.94
C ASP A 28 1.95 6.22 4.56
N LYS A 29 2.88 7.18 4.44
CA LYS A 29 3.61 7.43 3.19
C LYS A 29 4.50 6.25 2.80
N GLN A 30 5.26 5.70 3.74
CA GLN A 30 6.19 4.61 3.48
C GLN A 30 5.45 3.29 3.22
N GLN A 31 4.37 2.99 3.94
CA GLN A 31 3.51 1.84 3.68
C GLN A 31 2.91 1.89 2.26
N ALA A 32 2.47 3.07 1.81
CA ALA A 32 2.00 3.26 0.44
C ALA A 32 3.11 3.02 -0.60
N ILE A 33 4.33 3.50 -0.34
CA ILE A 33 5.50 3.26 -1.20
C ILE A 33 5.88 1.78 -1.22
N ALA A 34 5.93 1.11 -0.06
CA ALA A 34 6.23 -0.32 0.06
C ALA A 34 5.20 -1.17 -0.70
N LYS A 35 3.91 -0.82 -0.63
CA LYS A 35 2.86 -1.47 -1.43
C LYS A 35 3.08 -1.30 -2.94
N GLN A 36 3.52 -0.12 -3.38
CA GLN A 36 3.89 0.10 -4.78
C GLN A 36 5.15 -0.69 -5.17
N SER A 37 6.17 -0.75 -4.30
CA SER A 37 7.37 -1.55 -4.49
C SER A 37 7.04 -3.04 -4.65
N ARG A 38 6.11 -3.60 -3.85
CA ARG A 38 5.61 -4.99 -4.02
C ARG A 38 5.04 -5.25 -5.41
N ARG A 39 4.25 -4.31 -5.95
CA ARG A 39 3.73 -4.40 -7.33
C ARG A 39 4.85 -4.37 -8.37
N GLN A 40 5.86 -3.54 -8.16
CA GLN A 40 7.03 -3.47 -9.05
C GLN A 40 7.84 -4.77 -9.02
N VAL A 41 7.99 -5.42 -7.85
CA VAL A 41 8.62 -6.73 -7.73
C VAL A 41 7.83 -7.78 -8.53
N ALA A 42 6.51 -7.83 -8.37
CA ALA A 42 5.66 -8.73 -9.15
C ALA A 42 5.82 -8.51 -10.67
N GLN A 43 5.89 -7.25 -11.11
CA GLN A 43 6.14 -6.92 -12.52
C GLN A 43 7.53 -7.39 -13.00
N LEU A 44 8.56 -7.32 -12.16
CA LEU A 44 9.90 -7.80 -12.50
C LEU A 44 9.91 -9.33 -12.68
N LEU A 45 9.19 -10.04 -11.81
CA LEU A 45 9.01 -11.49 -11.90
C LEU A 45 8.29 -11.89 -13.21
N LEU A 46 7.23 -11.17 -13.61
CA LEU A 46 6.55 -11.40 -14.91
C LEU A 46 7.48 -11.24 -16.13
N THR A 47 8.48 -10.36 -16.02
CA THR A 47 9.48 -10.15 -17.09
C THR A 47 10.69 -11.10 -17.01
N ASN A 48 10.64 -12.13 -16.15
CA ASN A 48 11.73 -13.08 -15.89
C ASN A 48 13.05 -12.43 -15.43
N LYS A 49 12.97 -11.27 -14.74
CA LYS A 49 14.14 -10.55 -14.22
C LYS A 49 14.38 -10.88 -12.74
N GLU A 50 14.60 -12.15 -12.43
CA GLU A 50 14.65 -12.65 -11.05
C GLU A 50 15.75 -12.01 -10.21
N GLN A 51 16.97 -11.87 -10.73
CA GLN A 51 18.07 -11.21 -10.02
C GLN A 51 17.71 -9.77 -9.62
N LYS A 52 17.05 -9.03 -10.50
CA LYS A 52 16.60 -7.66 -10.21
C LYS A 52 15.46 -7.65 -9.20
N ALA A 53 14.56 -8.64 -9.24
CA ALA A 53 13.51 -8.81 -8.24
C ALA A 53 14.11 -9.11 -6.85
N HIS A 54 15.15 -9.94 -6.78
CA HIS A 54 15.86 -10.29 -5.54
C HIS A 54 16.43 -9.05 -4.83
N TYR A 55 17.27 -8.26 -5.52
CA TYR A 55 17.82 -7.02 -4.97
C TYR A 55 16.71 -6.01 -4.58
N ARG A 56 15.60 -6.00 -5.33
CA ARG A 56 14.47 -5.12 -5.02
C ARG A 56 13.73 -5.55 -3.77
N VAL A 57 13.63 -6.86 -3.50
CA VAL A 57 13.05 -7.41 -2.29
C VAL A 57 13.94 -7.17 -1.08
N GLU A 58 15.27 -7.27 -1.20
CA GLU A 58 16.18 -6.89 -0.11
C GLU A 58 15.94 -5.46 0.37
N THR A 59 15.78 -4.51 -0.58
CA THR A 59 15.41 -3.13 -0.24
C THR A 59 14.02 -3.05 0.41
N LEU A 60 13.05 -3.83 -0.10
CA LEU A 60 11.70 -3.85 0.45
C LEU A 60 11.65 -4.37 1.89
N ILE A 61 12.46 -5.38 2.23
CA ILE A 61 12.59 -5.89 3.60
C ILE A 61 13.12 -4.79 4.52
N HIS A 62 14.14 -4.05 4.07
CA HIS A 62 14.65 -2.91 4.82
C HIS A 62 13.58 -1.81 5.00
N ASP A 63 12.83 -1.49 3.94
CA ASP A 63 11.72 -0.52 4.01
C ASP A 63 10.66 -0.95 5.05
N ASP A 64 10.29 -2.24 5.07
CA ASP A 64 9.33 -2.79 6.04
C ASP A 64 9.89 -2.74 7.48
N MET A 65 11.16 -3.10 7.69
CA MET A 65 11.80 -2.99 9.01
C MET A 65 11.85 -1.54 9.52
N HIS A 66 12.04 -0.57 8.61
CA HIS A 66 12.03 0.84 8.95
C HIS A 66 10.62 1.32 9.33
N ILE A 67 9.57 0.84 8.65
CA ILE A 67 8.18 1.12 9.05
C ILE A 67 7.91 0.58 10.46
N GLU A 68 8.34 -0.65 10.78
CA GLU A 68 8.22 -1.21 12.13
C GLU A 68 8.98 -0.36 13.18
N LEU A 69 10.14 0.19 12.82
CA LEU A 69 10.86 1.14 13.69
C LEU A 69 10.00 2.38 13.97
N LEU A 70 9.40 2.98 12.95
CA LEU A 70 8.56 4.16 13.11
C LEU A 70 7.34 3.90 14.00
N GLU A 71 6.74 2.72 13.93
CA GLU A 71 5.62 2.30 14.80
C GLU A 71 6.05 2.20 16.27
N ILE A 72 7.24 1.63 16.53
CA ILE A 72 7.79 1.56 17.90
C ILE A 72 8.10 2.96 18.44
N LEU A 73 8.70 3.83 17.63
CA LEU A 73 8.99 5.22 18.02
C LEU A 73 7.72 6.03 18.30
N GLU A 74 6.64 5.78 17.56
CA GLU A 74 5.33 6.38 17.85
C GLU A 74 4.83 5.96 19.22
N LEU A 75 4.84 4.65 19.52
CA LEU A 75 4.41 4.12 20.81
C LEU A 75 5.20 4.76 21.98
N TYR A 76 6.52 4.91 21.82
CA TYR A 76 7.34 5.61 22.82
C TYR A 76 6.97 7.08 22.95
N CYS A 77 6.68 7.79 21.87
CA CYS A 77 6.22 9.17 21.95
C CYS A 77 4.88 9.29 22.69
N GLU A 78 3.95 8.34 22.48
CA GLU A 78 2.67 8.28 23.19
C GLU A 78 2.84 7.97 24.68
N LEU A 79 3.71 7.03 25.02
CA LEU A 79 4.07 6.70 26.41
C LEU A 79 4.59 7.95 27.14
N LEU A 80 5.54 8.66 26.52
CA LEU A 80 6.10 9.89 27.10
C LEU A 80 5.05 10.99 27.17
N LEU A 81 4.17 11.11 26.18
CA LEU A 81 3.09 12.10 26.17
C LEU A 81 2.07 11.86 27.31
N ALA A 82 1.79 10.60 27.63
CA ALA A 82 0.93 10.25 28.76
C ALA A 82 1.59 10.59 30.12
N ARG A 83 2.93 10.56 30.19
CA ARG A 83 3.70 10.72 31.43
C ARG A 83 4.52 12.03 31.51
N VAL A 84 4.15 13.06 30.73
CA VAL A 84 4.90 14.35 30.70
C VAL A 84 5.03 15.00 32.08
N GLN A 85 4.05 14.82 32.96
CA GLN A 85 4.12 15.37 34.34
C GLN A 85 5.25 14.70 35.14
N VAL A 86 5.40 13.38 35.02
CA VAL A 86 6.48 12.63 35.68
C VAL A 86 7.83 13.08 35.13
N ILE A 87 7.97 13.18 33.80
CA ILE A 87 9.20 13.63 33.15
C ILE A 87 9.61 15.04 33.59
N ASN A 88 8.65 15.89 33.94
CA ASN A 88 8.95 17.24 34.41
C ASN A 88 9.69 17.26 35.76
N ASP A 89 9.51 16.24 36.60
CA ASP A 89 10.10 16.16 37.94
C ASP A 89 11.52 15.56 37.90
N ILE A 90 11.83 14.76 36.87
CA ILE A 90 13.15 14.16 36.64
C ILE A 90 14.18 15.24 36.32
N SER A 91 15.24 15.37 37.11
CA SER A 91 16.29 16.40 36.87
C SER A 91 17.70 15.83 36.74
N THR A 92 17.89 14.53 37.01
CA THR A 92 19.20 13.86 36.92
C THR A 92 19.08 12.55 36.15
N GLU A 93 20.15 12.14 35.49
CA GLU A 93 20.20 10.85 34.78
C GLU A 93 20.05 9.67 35.74
N GLU A 94 20.59 9.77 36.95
CA GLU A 94 20.48 8.71 37.95
C GLU A 94 19.02 8.43 38.34
N GLN A 95 18.19 9.47 38.46
CA GLN A 95 16.75 9.32 38.67
C GLN A 95 16.07 8.61 37.49
N LEU A 96 16.45 8.96 36.26
CA LEU A 96 15.90 8.33 35.06
C LEU A 96 16.20 6.83 35.03
N VAL A 97 17.44 6.43 35.35
CA VAL A 97 17.86 5.02 35.31
C VAL A 97 17.31 4.22 36.49
N LYS A 98 17.27 4.78 37.70
CA LYS A 98 16.87 4.03 38.90
C LYS A 98 15.37 4.01 39.15
N GLU A 99 14.68 5.13 38.94
CA GLU A 99 13.27 5.29 39.30
C GLU A 99 12.34 5.07 38.11
N HIS A 100 12.84 5.26 36.89
CA HIS A 100 12.05 5.28 35.66
C HIS A 100 12.48 4.21 34.63
N MET A 101 12.97 3.07 35.13
CA MET A 101 13.23 1.89 34.31
C MET A 101 11.97 1.02 34.14
N GLU A 102 11.22 0.78 35.23
CA GLU A 102 10.01 -0.06 35.21
C GLU A 102 8.83 0.58 34.47
N ASP A 103 8.79 1.90 34.42
CA ASP A 103 7.73 2.65 33.74
C ASP A 103 7.97 2.84 32.23
N GLY A 104 9.13 2.41 31.72
CA GLY A 104 9.51 2.49 30.32
C GLY A 104 9.90 3.89 29.83
N ILE A 105 9.99 4.90 30.72
CA ILE A 105 10.35 6.27 30.32
C ILE A 105 11.82 6.34 29.90
N ASN A 106 12.73 5.70 30.66
CA ASN A 106 14.15 5.65 30.33
C ASN A 106 14.38 5.04 28.94
N GLU A 107 13.77 3.86 28.72
CA GLU A 107 13.82 3.13 27.45
C GLU A 107 13.32 4.00 26.28
N ALA A 108 12.15 4.62 26.44
CA ALA A 108 11.52 5.43 25.41
C ALA A 108 12.36 6.67 25.04
N LEU A 109 12.86 7.42 26.03
CA LEU A 109 13.67 8.61 25.77
C LEU A 109 14.98 8.29 25.06
N ARG A 110 15.70 7.27 25.53
CA ARG A 110 16.99 6.88 24.95
C ARG A 110 16.81 6.35 23.53
N SER A 111 15.78 5.53 23.30
CA SER A 111 15.43 5.03 21.97
C SER A 111 15.13 6.16 20.98
N LEU A 112 14.33 7.16 21.41
CA LEU A 112 13.97 8.30 20.56
C LEU A 112 15.17 9.20 20.25
N ILE A 113 16.07 9.44 21.21
CA ILE A 113 17.28 10.22 20.99
C ILE A 113 18.22 9.50 20.03
N TYR A 114 18.40 8.19 20.20
CA TYR A 114 19.23 7.38 19.33
C TYR A 114 18.70 7.35 17.89
N ALA A 115 17.38 7.23 17.71
CA ALA A 115 16.75 7.19 16.39
C ALA A 115 16.90 8.46 15.55
N ILE A 116 17.31 9.60 16.13
CA ILE A 116 17.46 10.88 15.41
C ILE A 116 18.41 10.79 14.21
N LEU A 117 19.46 9.96 14.31
CA LEU A 117 20.43 9.81 13.22
C LEU A 117 19.91 8.97 12.06
N TYR A 118 18.89 8.14 12.31
CA TYR A 118 18.38 7.14 11.37
C TYR A 118 17.04 7.54 10.76
N VAL A 119 16.29 8.44 11.41
CA VAL A 119 14.95 8.89 10.99
C VAL A 119 15.00 10.39 10.65
N ASP A 120 15.43 10.71 9.43
CA ASP A 120 15.60 12.10 8.97
C ASP A 120 14.28 12.77 8.53
N GLU A 121 13.26 11.96 8.26
CA GLU A 121 11.92 12.38 7.87
C GLU A 121 11.13 13.03 9.02
N VAL A 122 11.55 12.81 10.27
CA VAL A 122 10.97 13.42 11.48
C VAL A 122 11.99 14.33 12.17
N LYS A 123 12.14 15.55 11.64
CA LYS A 123 13.09 16.55 12.15
C LYS A 123 12.77 16.99 13.58
N GLU A 124 11.51 16.89 14.00
CA GLU A 124 11.06 17.27 15.34
C GLU A 124 11.70 16.42 16.46
N LEU A 125 12.20 15.21 16.17
CA LEU A 125 12.96 14.41 17.15
C LEU A 125 14.24 15.12 17.61
N SER A 126 14.87 15.94 16.75
CA SER A 126 16.01 16.77 17.15
C SER A 126 15.66 17.77 18.25
N GLN A 127 14.42 18.27 18.30
CA GLN A 127 13.97 19.17 19.35
C GLN A 127 13.83 18.42 20.68
N LEU A 128 13.45 17.13 20.65
CA LEU A 128 13.42 16.30 21.86
C LEU A 128 14.82 16.19 22.47
N LYS A 129 15.83 15.97 21.63
CA LYS A 129 17.25 15.97 22.05
C LYS A 129 17.64 17.27 22.75
N ASP A 130 17.32 18.41 22.15
CA ASP A 130 17.67 19.72 22.72
C ASP A 130 16.93 19.98 24.05
N LEU A 131 15.67 19.53 24.15
CA LEU A 131 14.90 19.60 25.40
C LEU A 131 15.50 18.71 26.49
N MET A 132 15.95 17.50 26.15
CA MET A 132 16.60 16.60 27.12
C MET A 132 17.99 17.10 27.52
N ALA A 133 18.75 17.68 26.59
CA ALA A 133 20.03 18.30 26.89
C ALA A 133 19.87 19.48 27.86
N TRP A 134 18.77 20.24 27.73
CA TRP A 134 18.45 21.34 28.65
C TRP A 134 17.95 20.87 30.02
N LYS A 135 17.22 19.75 30.09
CA LYS A 135 16.59 19.26 31.32
C LYS A 135 17.48 18.36 32.16
N LEU A 136 18.22 17.46 31.51
CA LEU A 136 19.18 16.56 32.13
C LEU A 136 20.55 17.20 31.95
N ASN A 137 21.33 16.74 30.97
CA ASN A 137 22.65 17.26 30.63
C ASN A 137 22.95 17.00 29.14
N ALA A 138 23.89 17.75 28.56
CA ALA A 138 24.39 17.46 27.21
C ALA A 138 25.17 16.13 27.15
N GLU A 139 25.83 15.74 28.25
CA GLU A 139 26.57 14.48 28.36
C GLU A 139 25.66 13.26 28.22
N PHE A 140 24.47 13.29 28.84
CA PHE A 140 23.46 12.24 28.71
C PHE A 140 23.09 11.98 27.24
N VAL A 141 22.78 13.04 26.50
CA VAL A 141 22.42 12.94 25.08
C VAL A 141 23.57 12.35 24.26
N ASN A 142 24.79 12.81 24.51
CA ASN A 142 25.97 12.32 23.80
C ASN A 142 26.25 10.84 24.12
N GLY A 143 26.10 10.43 25.39
CA GLY A 143 26.25 9.04 25.80
C GLY A 143 25.23 8.11 25.11
N VAL A 144 23.99 8.57 24.90
CA VAL A 144 22.99 7.80 24.14
C VAL A 144 23.36 7.68 22.66
N ILE A 145 23.78 8.78 22.04
CA ILE A 145 24.09 8.80 20.59
C ILE A 145 25.38 8.04 20.27
N THR A 146 26.43 8.22 21.08
CA THR A 146 27.77 7.67 20.82
C THR A 146 27.97 6.29 21.42
N ASP A 147 27.54 6.09 22.67
CA ASP A 147 27.83 4.87 23.43
C ASP A 147 26.61 3.93 23.53
N HIS A 148 25.45 4.34 23.01
CA HIS A 148 24.20 3.57 22.98
C HIS A 148 23.76 3.06 24.36
N ILE A 149 24.07 3.83 25.41
CA ILE A 149 23.78 3.47 26.81
C ILE A 149 22.28 3.26 27.00
N ASP A 150 21.89 2.07 27.47
CA ASP A 150 20.52 1.64 27.76
C ASP A 150 19.53 1.81 26.59
N VAL A 151 20.03 1.72 25.35
CA VAL A 151 19.17 1.64 24.15
C VAL A 151 18.80 0.16 23.93
N PRO A 152 17.51 -0.17 23.73
CA PRO A 152 17.12 -1.55 23.45
C PRO A 152 17.76 -2.10 22.19
N ASP A 153 18.24 -3.35 22.26
CA ASP A 153 18.83 -4.06 21.12
C ASP A 153 17.89 -4.10 19.91
N LYS A 154 16.58 -4.24 20.16
CA LYS A 154 15.54 -4.21 19.11
C LYS A 154 15.55 -2.91 18.30
N ILE A 155 15.87 -1.77 18.91
CA ILE A 155 15.94 -0.48 18.22
C ILE A 155 17.25 -0.39 17.46
N MET A 156 18.36 -0.80 18.07
CA MET A 156 19.67 -0.81 17.40
C MET A 156 19.67 -1.68 16.14
N GLN A 157 19.11 -2.89 16.23
CA GLN A 157 18.96 -3.80 15.09
C GLN A 157 18.06 -3.23 13.99
N LYS A 158 17.02 -2.47 14.34
CA LYS A 158 16.13 -1.86 13.36
C LYS A 158 16.68 -0.58 12.74
N CYS A 159 17.47 0.20 13.47
CA CYS A 159 18.16 1.39 12.97
C CYS A 159 19.33 1.03 12.04
N SER A 160 19.99 -0.10 12.28
CA SER A 160 21.10 -0.60 11.47
C SER A 160 20.89 -2.10 11.18
N PRO A 161 19.95 -2.43 10.28
CA PRO A 161 19.66 -3.82 9.97
C PRO A 161 20.83 -4.49 9.28
N SER A 162 21.07 -5.75 9.63
CA SER A 162 22.02 -6.61 8.91
C SER A 162 21.48 -6.95 7.52
N VAL A 163 22.37 -7.45 6.66
CA VAL A 163 21.97 -7.99 5.36
C VAL A 163 20.92 -9.09 5.57
N PRO A 164 19.76 -9.03 4.88
CA PRO A 164 18.73 -10.06 4.98
C PRO A 164 19.27 -11.43 4.56
N GLU A 165 18.84 -12.49 5.27
CA GLU A 165 19.17 -13.87 4.89
C GLU A 165 18.47 -14.25 3.58
N GLU A 166 19.12 -15.06 2.75
CA GLU A 166 18.56 -15.51 1.45
C GLU A 166 17.22 -16.23 1.62
N GLU A 167 17.05 -16.97 2.73
CA GLU A 167 15.80 -17.66 3.06
C GLU A 167 14.63 -16.67 3.25
N LEU A 168 14.88 -15.52 3.90
CA LEU A 168 13.87 -14.48 4.10
C LEU A 168 13.51 -13.80 2.77
N VAL A 169 14.51 -13.55 1.91
CA VAL A 169 14.28 -12.97 0.58
C VAL A 169 13.44 -13.91 -0.29
N ASP A 170 13.78 -15.19 -0.29
CA ASP A 170 13.02 -16.22 -1.02
C ASP A 170 11.59 -16.33 -0.50
N LEU A 171 11.38 -16.27 0.81
CA LEU A 171 10.04 -16.27 1.41
C LEU A 171 9.21 -15.06 0.94
N TYR A 172 9.80 -13.85 0.98
CA TYR A 172 9.15 -12.64 0.47
C TYR A 172 8.79 -12.73 -1.01
N LEU A 173 9.70 -13.27 -1.83
CA LEU A 173 9.44 -13.48 -3.27
C LEU A 173 8.30 -14.47 -3.49
N LYS A 174 8.25 -15.58 -2.72
CA LYS A 174 7.14 -16.55 -2.77
C LYS A 174 5.80 -15.91 -2.40
N GLU A 175 5.76 -15.11 -1.34
CA GLU A 175 4.53 -14.43 -0.90
C GLU A 175 4.03 -13.39 -1.91
N ILE A 176 4.95 -12.60 -2.48
CA ILE A 176 4.61 -11.63 -3.53
C ILE A 176 4.12 -12.35 -4.79
N ALA A 177 4.80 -13.42 -5.22
CA ALA A 177 4.40 -14.23 -6.36
C ALA A 177 2.98 -14.82 -6.16
N LYS A 178 2.70 -15.33 -4.96
CA LYS A 178 1.38 -15.87 -4.59
C LYS A 178 0.29 -14.78 -4.53
N THR A 179 0.62 -13.58 -4.06
CA THR A 179 -0.37 -12.50 -3.90
C THR A 179 -0.79 -11.87 -5.24
N TYR A 180 0.11 -11.89 -6.23
CA TYR A 180 -0.10 -11.30 -7.55
C TYR A 180 -0.25 -12.35 -8.67
N ASP A 181 -0.35 -13.64 -8.33
CA ASP A 181 -0.46 -14.78 -9.25
C ASP A 181 0.60 -14.77 -10.37
N VAL A 182 1.86 -14.55 -9.99
CA VAL A 182 3.00 -14.45 -10.93
C VAL A 182 3.84 -15.74 -10.88
N PRO A 183 4.26 -16.29 -12.04
CA PRO A 183 5.17 -17.43 -12.05
C PRO A 183 6.54 -17.06 -11.44
N TYR A 184 7.03 -17.89 -10.52
CA TYR A 184 8.34 -17.73 -9.90
C TYR A 184 9.06 -19.08 -9.79
N SER A 185 10.34 -19.13 -10.15
CA SER A 185 11.08 -20.40 -10.34
C SER A 185 11.19 -21.25 -9.07
N LYS A 186 11.25 -20.64 -7.88
CA LYS A 186 11.33 -21.35 -6.59
C LYS A 186 9.97 -21.51 -5.91
N LEU A 187 8.86 -21.10 -6.55
CA LEU A 187 7.53 -21.32 -5.98
C LEU A 187 7.28 -22.83 -6.02
N ASP A 188 7.14 -23.43 -4.85
CA ASP A 188 6.82 -24.85 -4.73
C ASP A 188 5.47 -25.08 -5.41
N ASN A 189 5.50 -25.66 -6.60
CA ASN A 189 4.28 -26.19 -7.22
C ASN A 189 3.72 -27.23 -6.24
N PRO A 190 2.48 -27.10 -5.74
CA PRO A 190 1.85 -28.14 -4.93
C PRO A 190 1.67 -29.47 -5.71
N LEU A 191 2.08 -29.52 -6.98
CA LEU A 191 2.06 -30.69 -7.85
C LEU A 191 3.41 -31.42 -8.00
N SER A 192 4.51 -30.92 -7.42
CA SER A 192 5.86 -31.47 -7.66
C SER A 192 6.41 -32.37 -6.56
N SER A 193 5.70 -32.56 -5.44
CA SER A 193 6.12 -33.43 -4.34
C SER A 193 5.62 -34.88 -4.48
N SER A 194 5.40 -35.36 -5.71
CA SER A 194 4.97 -36.75 -5.96
C SER A 194 5.59 -37.36 -7.21
N SER A 195 6.87 -37.10 -7.46
CA SER A 195 7.66 -37.84 -8.46
C SER A 195 8.81 -38.59 -7.80
N SER A 196 8.45 -39.50 -6.90
CA SER A 196 9.27 -40.68 -6.57
C SER A 196 8.54 -41.94 -7.05
N ASN A 197 9.16 -42.58 -8.03
CA ASN A 197 8.83 -43.85 -8.66
C ASN A 197 8.17 -44.89 -7.73
N VAL A 198 6.97 -45.34 -8.10
CA VAL A 198 6.57 -46.74 -7.96
C VAL A 198 5.59 -47.11 -9.07
N SER A 199 6.05 -48.01 -9.93
CA SER A 199 5.29 -48.72 -10.94
C SER A 199 4.33 -49.72 -10.30
N SER A 200 3.03 -49.63 -10.62
CA SER A 200 2.15 -50.80 -10.61
C SER A 200 0.92 -50.59 -11.50
N ASP A 201 1.02 -51.22 -12.66
CA ASP A 201 -0.01 -51.82 -13.51
C ASP A 201 -1.34 -52.16 -12.80
N PHE A 202 -2.48 -51.61 -13.26
CA PHE A 202 -3.78 -52.29 -13.21
C PHE A 202 -4.85 -51.63 -14.14
N ASN A 203 -5.50 -52.48 -14.94
CA ASN A 203 -6.48 -52.18 -16.00
C ASN A 203 -7.93 -51.97 -15.48
N GLY A 204 -8.56 -50.83 -15.83
CA GLY A 204 -9.99 -50.53 -16.14
C GLY A 204 -11.16 -51.02 -15.25
N PRO A 205 -12.44 -50.60 -15.51
CA PRO A 205 -12.93 -49.72 -16.57
C PRO A 205 -13.90 -48.57 -16.13
N SER A 206 -14.14 -47.69 -17.10
CA SER A 206 -15.14 -46.62 -17.25
C SER A 206 -16.45 -46.67 -16.42
N GLY A 207 -16.82 -45.50 -15.87
CA GLY A 207 -18.17 -45.20 -15.36
C GLY A 207 -18.47 -43.69 -15.42
N ASN A 208 -19.33 -43.29 -16.36
CA ASN A 208 -20.05 -42.00 -16.38
C ASN A 208 -20.90 -41.85 -15.09
N VAL A 209 -21.06 -40.62 -14.57
CA VAL A 209 -22.34 -40.03 -14.11
C VAL A 209 -22.14 -38.68 -13.38
N LYS A 210 -22.75 -37.65 -14.00
CA LYS A 210 -23.53 -36.50 -13.49
C LYS A 210 -22.96 -35.49 -12.49
N ASP A 211 -23.06 -34.23 -12.95
CA ASP A 211 -23.13 -32.97 -12.23
C ASP A 211 -23.93 -33.05 -10.92
N ASN A 212 -23.33 -32.54 -9.85
CA ASN A 212 -24.01 -31.98 -8.68
C ASN A 212 -23.17 -30.79 -8.21
N ASP A 213 -23.59 -29.59 -8.60
CA ASP A 213 -23.06 -28.32 -8.12
C ASP A 213 -23.69 -27.98 -6.76
N GLU A 214 -23.06 -28.34 -5.65
CA GLU A 214 -23.19 -27.64 -4.35
C GLU A 214 -21.94 -27.97 -3.51
N GLU A 215 -20.84 -27.23 -3.74
CA GLU A 215 -19.69 -26.98 -2.82
C GLU A 215 -18.48 -26.45 -3.61
N ARG A 216 -18.68 -25.42 -4.45
CA ARG A 216 -17.57 -24.62 -4.97
C ARG A 216 -17.35 -23.44 -4.01
N PRO A 217 -16.11 -23.15 -3.57
CA PRO A 217 -15.83 -21.90 -2.88
C PRO A 217 -16.24 -20.74 -3.77
N ILE A 218 -16.78 -19.67 -3.17
CA ILE A 218 -17.30 -18.49 -3.87
C ILE A 218 -16.15 -17.91 -4.74
N LEU A 219 -16.12 -18.26 -6.03
CA LEU A 219 -15.28 -17.56 -7.00
C LEU A 219 -15.85 -16.15 -7.10
N ALA A 220 -15.02 -15.15 -6.81
CA ALA A 220 -15.31 -13.79 -7.22
C ALA A 220 -15.50 -13.83 -8.75
N LEU A 221 -16.71 -13.51 -9.23
CA LEU A 221 -16.91 -13.24 -10.64
C LEU A 221 -15.96 -12.10 -11.01
N ASP A 222 -15.15 -12.30 -12.04
CA ASP A 222 -14.35 -11.24 -12.64
C ASP A 222 -15.29 -10.07 -12.95
N ASN A 223 -14.93 -8.87 -12.49
CA ASN A 223 -15.65 -7.67 -12.89
C ASN A 223 -15.61 -7.62 -14.41
N ASP A 224 -16.78 -7.54 -15.04
CA ASP A 224 -16.91 -7.23 -16.45
C ASP A 224 -16.43 -5.78 -16.61
N ASP A 225 -15.11 -5.60 -16.74
CA ASP A 225 -14.41 -4.35 -17.06
C ASP A 225 -14.67 -3.93 -18.52
N ASN A 226 -15.82 -4.29 -19.07
CA ASN A 226 -16.37 -3.61 -20.23
C ASN A 226 -16.77 -2.20 -19.81
N ASP A 227 -15.76 -1.33 -19.75
CA ASP A 227 -15.87 0.12 -19.80
C ASP A 227 -16.50 0.50 -21.16
N ASN A 228 -17.78 0.21 -21.33
CA ASN A 228 -18.61 0.87 -22.33
C ASN A 228 -18.93 2.29 -21.82
N ALA A 229 -17.88 3.03 -21.50
CA ALA A 229 -17.92 4.44 -21.20
C ALA A 229 -18.02 5.17 -22.54
N ASP A 230 -19.11 5.91 -22.74
CA ASP A 230 -19.19 6.91 -23.79
C ASP A 230 -18.06 7.93 -23.58
N ALA A 231 -16.90 7.70 -24.20
CA ALA A 231 -15.65 8.49 -24.05
C ALA A 231 -15.77 9.97 -24.47
N LYS A 232 -16.99 10.44 -24.77
CA LYS A 232 -17.32 11.79 -25.22
C LYS A 232 -18.07 12.62 -24.18
N HIS A 233 -18.54 12.04 -23.08
CA HIS A 233 -19.31 12.79 -22.08
C HIS A 233 -18.42 13.28 -20.92
N PRO A 234 -18.52 14.56 -20.49
CA PRO A 234 -17.65 15.15 -19.46
C PRO A 234 -17.81 14.56 -18.05
N ILE A 235 -18.81 13.69 -17.83
CA ILE A 235 -19.06 13.03 -16.55
C ILE A 235 -19.17 11.52 -16.80
N THR A 236 -18.17 10.76 -16.34
CA THR A 236 -18.17 9.30 -16.42
C THR A 236 -18.69 8.72 -15.11
N ILE A 237 -19.86 8.08 -15.14
CA ILE A 237 -20.46 7.41 -13.98
C ILE A 237 -20.14 5.92 -14.07
N LYS A 238 -19.34 5.41 -13.13
CA LYS A 238 -19.07 3.97 -13.01
C LYS A 238 -20.27 3.28 -12.36
N LYS A 239 -20.67 2.12 -12.90
CA LYS A 239 -21.70 1.29 -12.25
C LYS A 239 -21.18 0.81 -10.89
N PRO A 240 -22.02 0.73 -9.85
CA PRO A 240 -21.64 0.18 -8.56
C PRO A 240 -21.27 -1.31 -8.69
N ARG A 241 -20.30 -1.76 -7.89
CA ARG A 241 -19.85 -3.17 -7.85
C ARG A 241 -21.02 -4.09 -7.49
N GLN A 242 -21.16 -5.20 -8.22
CA GLN A 242 -22.10 -6.25 -7.87
C GLN A 242 -21.42 -7.20 -6.88
N ASN A 243 -22.02 -7.37 -5.71
CA ASN A 243 -21.66 -8.38 -4.71
C ASN A 243 -22.82 -9.39 -4.57
N SER A 244 -22.61 -10.47 -3.82
CA SER A 244 -23.61 -11.53 -3.59
C SER A 244 -24.96 -10.99 -3.08
N GLU A 245 -24.97 -9.86 -2.37
CA GLU A 245 -26.19 -9.24 -1.85
C GLU A 245 -26.90 -8.30 -2.85
N ASN A 246 -26.22 -7.79 -3.88
CA ASN A 246 -26.76 -6.77 -4.80
C ASN A 246 -26.96 -7.27 -6.24
N ILE A 247 -26.73 -8.57 -6.49
CA ILE A 247 -26.91 -9.20 -7.80
C ILE A 247 -28.36 -9.14 -8.31
N ASN A 248 -29.34 -9.16 -7.41
CA ASN A 248 -30.77 -9.18 -7.74
C ASN A 248 -31.47 -7.81 -7.61
N ASN A 249 -30.76 -6.77 -7.18
CA ASN A 249 -31.34 -5.44 -6.95
C ASN A 249 -30.92 -4.46 -8.06
N GLU A 250 -31.77 -4.33 -9.08
CA GLU A 250 -31.63 -3.28 -10.07
C GLU A 250 -32.12 -1.92 -9.54
N LEU A 251 -31.45 -0.84 -9.94
CA LEU A 251 -31.86 0.54 -9.68
C LEU A 251 -33.24 0.82 -10.32
N LYS A 252 -34.27 0.95 -9.49
CA LYS A 252 -35.64 1.30 -9.94
C LYS A 252 -35.72 2.78 -10.29
N ILE A 253 -35.43 3.12 -11.53
CA ILE A 253 -35.63 4.48 -12.05
C ILE A 253 -37.13 4.68 -12.33
N PRO A 254 -37.77 5.75 -11.80
CA PRO A 254 -39.15 6.12 -12.11
C PRO A 254 -39.41 6.24 -13.62
N LYS A 255 -40.60 5.83 -14.07
CA LYS A 255 -40.95 5.75 -15.51
C LYS A 255 -40.89 7.12 -16.21
N ASP A 256 -41.20 8.19 -15.50
CA ASP A 256 -41.20 9.55 -16.04
C ASP A 256 -39.79 10.00 -16.45
N ILE A 257 -38.78 9.67 -15.64
CA ILE A 257 -37.37 9.98 -15.91
C ILE A 257 -36.83 9.12 -17.06
N LYS A 258 -37.27 7.86 -17.18
CA LYS A 258 -36.86 6.98 -18.29
C LYS A 258 -37.33 7.53 -19.64
N ASN A 259 -38.56 8.04 -19.71
CA ASN A 259 -39.13 8.59 -20.95
C ASN A 259 -38.40 9.88 -21.38
N GLU A 260 -38.10 10.78 -20.44
CA GLU A 260 -37.35 12.02 -20.72
C GLU A 260 -35.92 11.75 -21.24
N VAL A 261 -35.25 10.70 -20.73
CA VAL A 261 -33.91 10.32 -21.17
C VAL A 261 -33.93 9.64 -22.55
N THR A 262 -34.97 8.84 -22.85
CA THR A 262 -35.12 8.22 -24.18
C THR A 262 -35.44 9.26 -25.26
N ASP A 263 -36.24 10.28 -24.95
CA ASP A 263 -36.58 11.35 -25.90
C ASP A 263 -35.36 12.23 -26.19
N LYS A 264 -34.54 12.54 -25.18
CA LYS A 264 -33.26 13.25 -25.36
C LYS A 264 -32.26 12.45 -26.21
N LYS A 265 -32.11 11.14 -25.98
CA LYS A 265 -31.23 10.28 -26.81
C LYS A 265 -31.68 10.17 -28.27
N GLN A 266 -32.98 10.27 -28.56
CA GLN A 266 -33.49 10.29 -29.93
C GLN A 266 -33.24 11.65 -30.62
N SER A 267 -33.28 12.76 -29.88
CA SER A 267 -32.91 14.08 -30.43
C SER A 267 -31.42 14.21 -30.75
N GLU A 268 -30.51 13.62 -29.95
CA GLU A 268 -29.07 13.66 -30.20
C GLU A 268 -28.60 12.72 -31.31
N LYS A 269 -29.27 11.57 -31.52
CA LYS A 269 -28.97 10.66 -32.65
C LYS A 269 -29.32 11.23 -34.03
N LYS A 270 -30.15 12.29 -34.11
CA LYS A 270 -30.46 12.94 -35.40
C LYS A 270 -29.33 13.87 -35.88
N THR A 271 -28.43 14.31 -35.02
CA THR A 271 -27.36 15.28 -35.39
C THR A 271 -25.99 14.65 -35.66
N THR A 272 -25.78 13.34 -35.42
CA THR A 272 -24.51 12.66 -35.78
C THR A 272 -24.72 11.24 -36.29
N LYS A 273 -25.28 11.09 -37.51
CA LYS A 273 -25.06 9.87 -38.31
C LYS A 273 -23.81 10.05 -39.18
N ARG A 274 -22.71 9.41 -38.77
CA ARG A 274 -21.55 9.19 -39.65
C ARG A 274 -21.94 8.08 -40.63
N LYS A 275 -22.06 8.40 -41.92
CA LYS A 275 -22.41 7.42 -42.97
C LYS A 275 -21.39 6.29 -43.02
N THR A 276 -21.84 5.07 -43.29
CA THR A 276 -20.95 3.91 -43.45
C THR A 276 -20.30 3.89 -44.83
N LYS A 277 -19.11 3.30 -44.96
CA LYS A 277 -18.29 3.29 -46.19
C LYS A 277 -19.05 2.73 -47.42
N LYS A 278 -19.97 1.78 -47.22
CA LYS A 278 -20.86 1.22 -48.25
C LYS A 278 -21.95 2.18 -48.74
N GLU A 279 -22.43 3.08 -47.87
CA GLU A 279 -23.41 4.10 -48.27
C GLU A 279 -22.75 5.24 -49.05
N GLN A 280 -21.48 5.56 -48.75
CA GLN A 280 -20.71 6.56 -49.51
C GLN A 280 -20.36 6.09 -50.92
N GLU A 281 -19.98 4.82 -51.10
CA GLU A 281 -19.69 4.25 -52.43
C GLU A 281 -20.94 4.18 -53.33
N ASN A 282 -22.12 3.92 -52.75
CA ASN A 282 -23.38 3.91 -53.51
C ASN A 282 -23.81 5.32 -53.94
N ASP A 283 -23.64 6.32 -53.08
CA ASP A 283 -23.94 7.72 -53.40
C ASP A 283 -23.02 8.24 -54.53
N GLU A 284 -21.73 7.87 -54.53
CA GLU A 284 -20.78 8.22 -55.59
C GLU A 284 -21.11 7.55 -56.93
N LEU A 285 -21.54 6.28 -56.91
CA LEU A 285 -21.95 5.56 -58.13
C LEU A 285 -23.21 6.17 -58.76
N ASP A 286 -24.18 6.61 -57.96
CA ASP A 286 -25.40 7.25 -58.45
C ASP A 286 -25.15 8.67 -58.98
N GLU A 287 -24.22 9.42 -58.39
CA GLU A 287 -23.77 10.71 -58.93
C GLU A 287 -23.02 10.55 -60.26
N LEU A 288 -22.16 9.54 -60.38
CA LEU A 288 -21.48 9.19 -61.63
C LEU A 288 -22.49 8.81 -62.72
N LYS A 289 -23.52 8.03 -62.37
CA LYS A 289 -24.58 7.62 -63.32
C LYS A 289 -25.36 8.82 -63.88
N LYS A 290 -25.72 9.78 -63.02
CA LYS A 290 -26.35 11.04 -63.45
C LYS A 290 -25.44 11.88 -64.35
N ARG A 291 -24.13 11.89 -64.09
CA ARG A 291 -23.15 12.61 -64.91
C ARG A 291 -22.97 11.97 -66.29
N PHE A 292 -23.00 10.64 -66.37
CA PHE A 292 -22.95 9.91 -67.63
C PHE A 292 -24.23 10.07 -68.46
N ASP A 293 -25.41 10.09 -67.82
CA ASP A 293 -26.68 10.33 -68.52
C ASP A 293 -26.78 11.77 -69.06
N ALA A 294 -26.19 12.76 -68.37
CA ALA A 294 -26.12 14.14 -68.85
C ALA A 294 -25.17 14.31 -70.07
N LEU A 295 -24.24 13.38 -70.29
CA LEU A 295 -23.30 13.39 -71.41
C LEU A 295 -23.81 12.58 -72.61
N ARG A 296 -24.95 11.89 -72.46
CA ARG A 296 -25.62 11.10 -73.51
C ARG A 296 -26.74 11.85 -74.24
N ARG A 297 -26.79 13.17 -74.09
CA ARG A 297 -27.73 14.06 -74.77
C ARG A 297 -27.02 15.03 -75.70
#